data_AF-V4A864-F1
#
_entry.id   AF-V4A864-F1
#
_cell.length_a   1.000
_cell.length_b   1.000
_cell.length_c   1.000
_cell.angle_alpha   90.00
_cell.angle_beta   90.00
_cell.angle_gamma   90.00
#
_symmetry.space_group_name_H-M   'P 1'
#
loop_
_entity.id
_entity.type
_entity.pdbx_description
1 polymer ?
#
loop_
_entity_poly.entity_id
_entity_poly.type
_entity_poly.pdbx_seq_one_letter_code
_entity_poly.pdbx_strand_id
1 'polypeptide(L)'
;MIVSEIYLKLFVYFRPHNFIDPNIPDMTQFTSVEEWLISIKMERYIDNFIHANYFTMDQISRITVKDLINLGINLVGHQKKIMNSIQTLRAQIAGTQMSEGFLV
;
A
#
# COMPACT_ATOMS: atom_id res chain seq x y z
N MET A 1 -13.26 -28.39 8.41
CA MET A 1 -12.32 -27.56 7.62
C MET A 1 -12.99 -26.67 6.57
N ILE A 2 -14.29 -26.84 6.25
CA ILE A 2 -15.02 -25.98 5.30
C ILE A 2 -15.69 -24.78 6.01
N VAL A 3 -16.13 -24.95 7.25
CA VAL A 3 -16.76 -23.88 8.03
C VAL A 3 -15.81 -22.71 8.33
N SER A 4 -14.53 -22.98 8.63
CA SER A 4 -13.51 -21.94 8.85
C SER A 4 -13.25 -21.08 7.59
N GLU A 5 -13.22 -21.71 6.41
CA GLU A 5 -13.04 -21.04 5.12
C GLU A 5 -14.23 -20.15 4.75
N ILE A 6 -15.45 -20.59 5.07
CA ILE A 6 -16.67 -19.79 4.86
C ILE A 6 -16.69 -18.60 5.80
N TYR A 7 -16.33 -18.76 7.08
CA TYR A 7 -16.25 -17.65 8.02
C TYR A 7 -15.15 -16.65 7.64
N LEU A 8 -13.98 -17.09 7.17
CA LEU A 8 -12.96 -16.17 6.64
C LEU A 8 -13.47 -15.43 5.39
N LYS A 9 -14.13 -16.11 4.45
CA LYS A 9 -14.72 -15.47 3.26
C LYS A 9 -15.83 -14.48 3.60
N LEU A 10 -16.68 -14.78 4.59
CA LEU A 10 -17.70 -13.86 5.08
C LEU A 10 -17.08 -12.65 5.80
N PHE A 11 -16.02 -12.85 6.59
CA PHE A 11 -15.32 -11.77 7.29
C PHE A 11 -14.63 -10.80 6.34
N VAL A 12 -14.12 -11.31 5.21
CA VAL A 12 -13.60 -10.49 4.10
C VAL A 12 -14.74 -9.74 3.40
N TYR A 13 -15.90 -10.37 3.18
CA TYR A 13 -17.06 -9.75 2.52
C TYR A 13 -17.83 -8.73 3.39
N PHE A 14 -17.81 -8.86 4.72
CA PHE A 14 -18.50 -7.97 5.66
C PHE A 14 -17.62 -6.84 6.21
N ARG A 15 -16.40 -6.64 5.68
CA ARG A 15 -15.64 -5.42 6.01
C ARG A 15 -16.42 -4.22 5.46
N PRO A 16 -16.81 -3.25 6.31
CA PRO A 16 -17.65 -2.14 5.91
C PRO A 16 -16.80 -1.04 5.25
N HIS A 17 -16.06 -1.36 4.19
CA HIS A 17 -15.31 -0.35 3.44
C HIS A 17 -15.30 -0.74 1.97
N ASN A 18 -16.26 -0.20 1.22
CA ASN A 18 -16.16 0.02 -0.23
C ASN A 18 -17.35 0.86 -0.71
N PHE A 19 -17.42 2.12 -0.25
CA PHE A 19 -18.22 3.16 -0.91
C PHE A 19 -17.34 4.14 -1.70
N ILE A 20 -16.19 3.70 -2.21
CA ILE A 20 -15.33 4.52 -3.04
C ILE A 20 -14.92 3.71 -4.28
N ASP A 21 -15.15 4.30 -5.44
CA ASP A 21 -14.92 3.88 -6.83
C ASP A 21 -14.06 2.60 -7.04
N PRO A 22 -14.57 1.55 -7.74
CA PRO A 22 -13.84 0.32 -8.02
C PRO A 22 -12.57 0.51 -8.88
N ASN A 23 -12.36 1.68 -9.48
CA ASN A 23 -11.15 2.00 -10.23
C ASN A 23 -10.00 2.53 -9.36
N ILE A 24 -10.23 2.78 -8.07
CA ILE A 24 -9.20 3.24 -7.13
C ILE A 24 -8.89 2.08 -6.18
N PRO A 25 -7.71 1.41 -6.30
CA PRO A 25 -7.31 0.43 -5.31
C PRO A 25 -7.22 1.12 -3.95
N ASP A 26 -7.96 0.58 -2.98
CA ASP A 26 -7.84 0.96 -1.59
C ASP A 26 -6.45 0.51 -1.09
N MET A 27 -5.50 1.45 -1.03
CA MET A 27 -4.11 1.12 -0.66
C MET A 27 -3.94 0.94 0.84
N THR A 28 -5.02 1.12 1.62
CA THR A 28 -5.09 0.69 3.02
C THR A 28 -5.33 -0.82 3.15
N GLN A 29 -5.63 -1.52 2.04
CA GLN A 29 -5.81 -2.98 2.01
C GLN A 29 -4.53 -3.77 1.72
N PHE A 30 -3.42 -3.13 1.32
CA PHE A 30 -2.18 -3.86 1.12
C PHE A 30 -1.65 -4.37 2.45
N THR A 31 -1.47 -5.69 2.55
CA THR A 31 -1.02 -6.32 3.79
C THR A 31 0.50 -6.43 3.86
N SER A 32 1.21 -6.16 2.76
CA SER A 32 2.67 -6.16 2.70
C SER A 32 3.24 -5.21 1.62
N VAL A 33 4.53 -4.88 1.77
CA VAL A 33 5.32 -4.12 0.77
C VAL A 33 5.42 -4.88 -0.56
N GLU A 34 5.44 -6.22 -0.50
CA GLU A 34 5.46 -7.09 -1.69
C GLU A 34 4.19 -6.93 -2.52
N GLU A 35 3.01 -7.07 -1.90
CA GLU A 35 1.72 -6.91 -2.58
C GLU A 35 1.59 -5.52 -3.20
N TRP A 36 2.03 -4.48 -2.49
CA TRP A 36 2.04 -3.12 -2.99
C TRP A 36 2.92 -2.99 -4.25
N LEU A 37 4.15 -3.49 -4.24
CA LEU A 37 5.05 -3.43 -5.40
C LEU A 37 4.49 -4.21 -6.60
N ILE A 38 3.91 -5.39 -6.39
CA ILE A 38 3.25 -6.18 -7.44
C ILE A 38 2.08 -5.38 -8.06
N SER A 39 1.25 -4.73 -7.23
CA SER A 39 0.09 -3.97 -7.71
C SER A 39 0.47 -2.84 -8.68
N ILE A 40 1.65 -2.24 -8.49
CA ILE A 40 2.18 -1.20 -9.37
C ILE A 40 3.20 -1.72 -10.38
N LYS A 41 3.29 -3.04 -10.59
CA LYS A 41 4.23 -3.71 -11.52
C LYS A 41 5.69 -3.29 -11.28
N MET A 42 6.10 -3.28 -10.02
CA MET A 42 7.44 -2.95 -9.53
C MET A 42 8.02 -4.07 -8.65
N GLU A 43 7.50 -5.29 -8.79
CA GLU A 43 7.88 -6.50 -8.04
C GLU A 43 9.38 -6.82 -8.13
N ARG A 44 10.04 -6.40 -9.20
CA ARG A 44 11.50 -6.56 -9.35
C ARG A 44 12.34 -5.83 -8.29
N TYR A 45 11.73 -4.96 -7.48
CA TYR A 45 12.40 -4.22 -6.42
C TYR A 45 12.11 -4.77 -5.02
N ILE A 46 11.34 -5.86 -4.88
CA ILE A 46 10.97 -6.43 -3.57
C ILE A 46 12.21 -6.63 -2.69
N ASP A 47 13.23 -7.32 -3.21
CA ASP A 47 14.47 -7.60 -2.47
C ASP A 47 15.20 -6.31 -2.05
N ASN A 48 15.17 -5.26 -2.88
CA ASN A 48 15.77 -3.97 -2.55
C ASN A 48 15.13 -3.37 -1.30
N PHE A 49 13.78 -3.37 -1.23
CA PHE A 49 13.05 -2.84 -0.08
C PHE A 49 13.25 -3.71 1.17
N ILE A 50 13.21 -5.04 1.03
CA ILE A 50 13.42 -5.99 2.13
C ILE A 50 14.83 -5.85 2.72
N HIS A 51 15.87 -5.83 1.88
CA HIS A 51 17.27 -5.68 2.33
C HIS A 51 17.53 -4.32 2.98
N ALA A 52 16.77 -3.29 2.63
CA ALA A 52 16.82 -1.98 3.26
C ALA A 52 15.91 -1.84 4.49
N ASN A 53 15.27 -2.93 4.94
CA ASN A 53 14.39 -2.99 6.10
C ASN A 53 13.08 -2.18 5.98
N TYR A 54 12.56 -2.04 4.75
CA TYR A 54 11.22 -1.51 4.49
C TYR A 54 10.22 -2.67 4.46
N PHE A 55 9.53 -2.88 5.58
CA PHE A 55 8.59 -3.98 5.78
C PHE A 55 7.14 -3.54 5.94
N THR A 56 6.89 -2.27 6.28
CA THR A 56 5.53 -1.77 6.54
C THR A 56 5.15 -0.62 5.60
N MET A 57 3.86 -0.54 5.29
CA MET A 57 3.31 0.56 4.48
C MET A 57 3.51 1.93 5.13
N ASP A 58 3.57 1.98 6.47
CA ASP A 58 3.93 3.19 7.21
C ASP A 58 5.35 3.66 6.86
N GLN A 59 6.34 2.76 6.81
CA GLN A 59 7.70 3.11 6.38
C GLN A 59 7.70 3.55 4.91
N ILE A 60 6.98 2.84 4.03
CA ILE A 60 6.83 3.20 2.61
C ILE A 60 6.28 4.63 2.45
N SER A 61 5.30 5.00 3.28
CA SER A 61 4.70 6.33 3.25
C SER A 61 5.71 7.45 3.48
N ARG A 62 6.87 7.19 4.09
CA ARG A 62 7.89 8.20 4.41
C ARG A 62 9.01 8.29 3.37
N ILE A 63 9.05 7.38 2.40
CA ILE A 63 10.10 7.29 1.39
C ILE A 63 10.16 8.54 0.51
N THR A 64 11.39 8.93 0.19
CA THR A 64 11.73 10.03 -0.73
C THR A 64 12.36 9.51 -2.02
N VAL A 65 12.47 10.37 -3.03
CA VAL A 65 13.20 10.04 -4.27
C VAL A 65 14.67 9.67 -3.99
N LYS A 66 15.29 10.34 -3.01
CA LYS A 66 16.68 10.04 -2.60
C LYS A 66 16.80 8.61 -2.07
N ASP A 67 15.82 8.15 -1.30
CA ASP A 67 15.81 6.79 -0.78
C ASP A 67 15.65 5.78 -1.92
N LEU A 68 14.80 6.05 -2.92
CA LEU A 68 14.68 5.19 -4.12
C LEU A 68 16.01 5.06 -4.86
N ILE A 69 16.78 6.15 -4.98
CA ILE A 69 18.12 6.11 -5.57
C ILE A 69 19.07 5.24 -4.73
N ASN A 70 19.06 5.40 -3.40
CA ASN A 70 19.87 4.58 -2.50
C ASN A 70 19.49 3.08 -2.53
N LEU A 71 18.22 2.76 -2.81
CA LEU A 71 17.74 1.41 -3.05
C LEU A 71 18.20 0.83 -4.39
N GLY A 72 18.89 1.60 -5.25
CA GLY A 72 19.32 1.18 -6.58
C GLY A 72 18.26 1.36 -7.67
N ILE A 73 17.17 2.09 -7.39
CA ILE A 73 16.09 2.36 -8.34
C ILE A 73 16.46 3.61 -9.14
N ASN A 74 17.33 3.44 -10.15
CA ASN A 74 17.88 4.57 -10.93
C ASN A 74 17.04 4.97 -12.15
N LEU A 75 16.09 4.12 -12.57
CA LEU A 75 15.22 4.43 -13.71
C LEU A 75 14.17 5.48 -13.32
N VAL A 76 14.24 6.67 -13.92
CA VAL A 76 13.35 7.81 -13.63
C VAL A 76 11.86 7.43 -13.79
N GLY A 77 11.53 6.64 -14.80
CA GLY A 77 10.15 6.15 -14.99
C GLY A 77 9.66 5.30 -13.83
N HIS A 78 10.53 4.48 -13.24
CA HIS A 78 10.20 3.64 -12.10
C HIS A 78 10.10 4.46 -10.82
N GLN A 79 11.04 5.39 -10.60
CA GLN A 79 10.99 6.33 -9.48
C GLN A 79 9.66 7.10 -9.49
N LYS A 80 9.26 7.64 -10.64
CA LYS A 80 8.00 8.37 -10.79
C LYS A 80 6.79 7.48 -10.48
N LYS A 81 6.77 6.24 -10.98
CA LYS A 81 5.66 5.31 -10.73
C LYS A 81 5.50 4.99 -9.24
N ILE A 82 6.61 4.70 -8.57
CA ILE A 82 6.63 4.38 -7.13
C ILE A 82 6.23 5.62 -6.31
N MET A 83 6.81 6.78 -6.59
CA MET A 83 6.48 8.02 -5.87
C MET A 83 5.02 8.43 -6.02
N ASN A 84 4.43 8.27 -7.21
CA ASN A 84 3.00 8.55 -7.42
C ASN A 84 2.13 7.65 -6.53
N SER A 85 2.46 6.36 -6.43
CA SER A 85 1.72 5.44 -5.55
C SER A 85 1.90 5.78 -4.07
N ILE A 86 3.11 6.18 -3.65
CA ILE A 86 3.36 6.68 -2.28
C ILE A 86 2.52 7.93 -1.97
N GLN A 87 2.34 8.84 -2.94
CA GLN A 87 1.49 10.02 -2.77
C GLN A 87 0.01 9.64 -2.58
N THR A 88 -0.49 8.67 -3.35
CA THR A 88 -1.84 8.12 -3.16
C THR A 88 -1.99 7.48 -1.77
N LEU A 89 -1.01 6.70 -1.33
CA LEU A 89 -0.99 6.09 0.01
C LEU A 89 -1.06 7.15 1.11
N ARG A 90 -0.27 8.22 1.01
CA ARG A 90 -0.29 9.35 1.97
C ARG A 90 -1.66 10.01 2.05
N ALA A 91 -2.29 10.24 0.89
CA ALA A 91 -3.61 10.85 0.83
C ALA A 91 -4.67 9.99 1.51
N GLN A 92 -4.60 8.67 1.34
CA GLN A 92 -5.52 7.72 2.00
C GLN A 92 -5.29 7.70 3.52
N ILE A 93 -4.04 7.61 3.99
CA ILE A 93 -3.72 7.66 5.42
C ILE A 93 -4.20 8.97 6.07
N ALA A 94 -4.00 10.10 5.40
CA ALA A 94 -4.49 11.39 5.88
C ALA A 94 -6.03 11.48 5.89
N GLY A 95 -6.69 10.90 4.88
CA GLY A 95 -8.15 10.83 4.79
C GLY A 95 -8.78 9.97 5.90
N THR A 96 -8.15 8.84 6.25
CA THR A 96 -8.61 7.97 7.36
C THR A 96 -8.53 8.68 8.71
N GLN A 97 -7.48 9.48 8.96
CA GLN A 97 -7.37 10.29 10.18
C GLN A 97 -8.44 11.39 10.28
N MET A 98 -8.84 11.99 9.15
CA MET A 98 -9.89 13.01 9.13
C MET A 98 -11.28 12.44 9.43
N SER A 99 -11.58 11.20 9.05
CA SER A 99 -12.89 10.58 9.34
C SER A 99 -13.08 10.20 10.82
N GLU A 100 -12.01 9.88 11.55
CA GLU A 100 -12.10 9.55 12.98
C GLU A 100 -12.26 10.80 13.87
N GLY A 101 -11.73 11.96 13.44
CA GLY A 101 -11.76 13.20 14.21
C GLY A 101 -13.10 13.95 14.22
N PHE A 102 -14.10 13.53 13.46
CA PHE A 102 -15.41 14.19 13.37
C PHE A 102 -16.52 13.47 14.19
N LEU A 103 -16.19 12.37 14.87
CA LEU A 103 -17.13 11.56 15.67
C LEU A 103 -16.89 11.69 17.18
N VAL A 104 -16.63 12.90 17.68
CA VAL A 104 -16.60 13.23 19.12
C VAL A 104 -17.40 14.48 19.44
#